data_AF-A0A2N2MQ37-F1
#
_entry.id   AF-A0A2N2MQ37-F1
#
_cell.length_a   1.000
_cell.length_b   1.000
_cell.length_c   1.000
_cell.angle_alpha   90.00
_cell.angle_beta   90.00
_cell.angle_gamma   90.00
#
_symmetry.space_group_name_H-M   'P 1'
#
loop_
_entity.id
_entity.type
_entity.pdbx_description
1 polymer ?
#
loop_
_entity_poly.entity_id
_entity_poly.type
_entity_poly.pdbx_seq_one_letter_code
_entity_poly.pdbx_strand_id
1 'polypeptide(L)'
;MNKISYIKWEPKYSVGVAILDEQHRKLFDIVNDLIDEIEMGSNHLLPVIRDLVEYLSVHFKQESIVMMESNYPGFTKHSREHREFTEKVRGFLQEYENEDAELGLKMIVFLKEWIFNHTTRLDVEYGHHLKDNAEKLKTPQE
;
A
#
# COMPACT_ATOMS: atom_id res chain seq x y z
N MET A 1 -17.25 -17.63 10.86
CA MET A 1 -16.77 -16.54 9.98
C MET A 1 -15.85 -17.15 8.93
N ASN A 2 -15.94 -16.71 7.67
CA ASN A 2 -14.98 -17.15 6.65
C ASN A 2 -13.64 -16.48 6.93
N LYS A 3 -12.56 -17.27 6.94
CA LYS A 3 -11.19 -16.81 7.21
C LYS A 3 -10.78 -15.75 6.18
N ILE A 4 -10.20 -14.62 6.61
CA ILE A 4 -9.67 -13.63 5.68
C ILE A 4 -8.32 -14.15 5.19
N SER A 5 -8.16 -14.30 3.86
CA SER A 5 -6.87 -14.76 3.33
C SER A 5 -5.79 -13.70 3.52
N TYR A 6 -4.61 -14.13 3.92
CA TYR A 6 -3.42 -13.28 3.97
C TYR A 6 -2.98 -12.85 2.57
N ILE A 7 -2.21 -11.78 2.54
CA ILE A 7 -1.47 -11.35 1.35
C ILE A 7 0.00 -11.70 1.51
N LYS A 8 0.64 -12.09 0.41
CA LYS A 8 2.03 -12.53 0.40
C LYS A 8 2.80 -11.79 -0.68
N TRP A 9 3.94 -11.23 -0.31
CA TRP A 9 4.84 -10.60 -1.27
C TRP A 9 5.48 -11.67 -2.16
N GLU A 10 5.61 -11.35 -3.44
CA GLU A 10 6.28 -12.17 -4.44
C GLU A 10 7.20 -11.28 -5.30
N PRO A 11 8.32 -11.81 -5.82
CA PRO A 11 9.26 -11.03 -6.63
C PRO A 11 8.64 -10.34 -7.85
N LYS A 12 7.55 -10.88 -8.41
CA LYS A 12 6.81 -10.30 -9.54
C LYS A 12 6.14 -8.95 -9.22
N TYR A 13 6.02 -8.59 -7.94
CA TYR A 13 5.47 -7.32 -7.48
C TYR A 13 6.54 -6.24 -7.26
N SER A 14 7.81 -6.56 -7.50
CA SER A 14 8.91 -5.60 -7.34
C SER A 14 8.73 -4.42 -8.29
N VAL A 15 9.03 -3.22 -7.78
CA VAL A 15 9.08 -1.98 -8.56
C VAL A 15 10.50 -1.63 -9.01
N GLY A 16 11.47 -2.52 -8.76
CA GLY A 16 12.88 -2.33 -9.11
C GLY A 16 13.63 -1.36 -8.21
N VAL A 17 13.02 -0.93 -7.10
CA VAL A 17 13.63 -0.03 -6.10
C VAL A 17 13.64 -0.74 -4.75
N ALA A 18 14.82 -1.18 -4.32
CA ALA A 18 14.97 -2.10 -3.18
C ALA A 18 14.31 -1.61 -1.88
N ILE A 19 14.40 -0.31 -1.59
CA ILE A 19 13.77 0.29 -0.39
C ILE A 19 12.24 0.31 -0.49
N LEU A 20 11.67 0.50 -1.69
CA LEU A 20 10.21 0.45 -1.88
C LEU A 20 9.70 -0.99 -1.81
N ASP A 21 10.45 -1.95 -2.36
CA ASP A 21 10.10 -3.37 -2.23
C ASP A 21 10.11 -3.83 -0.76
N GLU A 22 11.03 -3.30 0.06
CA GLU A 22 11.05 -3.55 1.50
C GLU A 22 9.83 -2.93 2.19
N GLN A 23 9.45 -1.72 1.80
CA GLN A 23 8.24 -1.08 2.30
C GLN A 23 6.98 -1.86 1.94
N HIS A 24 6.87 -2.37 0.71
CA HIS A 24 5.74 -3.22 0.30
C HIS A 24 5.67 -4.51 1.12
N ARG A 25 6.80 -5.17 1.39
CA ARG A 25 6.85 -6.35 2.28
C ARG A 25 6.31 -6.00 3.67
N LYS A 26 6.78 -4.90 4.25
CA LYS A 26 6.33 -4.47 5.58
C LYS A 26 4.84 -4.09 5.61
N LEU A 27 4.32 -3.46 4.56
CA LEU A 27 2.88 -3.19 4.42
C LEU A 27 2.07 -4.48 4.43
N PHE A 28 2.56 -5.54 3.77
CA PHE A 28 1.87 -6.83 3.75
C PHE A 28 1.87 -7.48 5.13
N ASP A 29 2.98 -7.38 5.86
CA ASP A 29 3.07 -7.88 7.24
C ASP A 29 2.06 -7.14 8.13
N ILE A 30 2.00 -5.80 8.09
CA ILE A 30 1.04 -5.02 8.88
C ILE A 30 -0.42 -5.39 8.54
N VAL A 31 -0.74 -5.62 7.27
CA VAL A 31 -2.08 -6.07 6.86
C VAL A 31 -2.40 -7.46 7.39
N ASN A 32 -1.43 -8.38 7.40
CA ASN A 32 -1.63 -9.71 7.95
C ASN A 32 -1.79 -9.66 9.48
N ASP A 33 -1.04 -8.78 10.18
CA ASP A 33 -1.25 -8.52 11.61
C ASP A 33 -2.68 -8.03 11.88
N LEU A 34 -3.21 -7.13 11.04
CA LEU A 34 -4.61 -6.68 11.15
C LEU A 34 -5.63 -7.81 10.97
N ILE A 35 -5.34 -8.77 10.08
CA ILE A 35 -6.18 -9.96 9.88
C ILE A 35 -6.16 -10.82 11.15
N ASP A 36 -5.01 -10.98 11.79
CA ASP A 36 -4.90 -11.74 13.02
C ASP A 36 -5.67 -11.11 14.17
N GLU A 37 -5.54 -9.79 14.36
CA GLU A 37 -6.27 -9.08 15.42
C GLU A 37 -7.79 -9.23 15.29
N ILE A 38 -8.34 -9.15 14.06
CA ILE A 38 -9.78 -9.32 13.83
C ILE A 38 -10.22 -10.79 13.98
N GLU A 39 -9.40 -11.76 13.55
CA GLU A 39 -9.73 -13.19 13.70
C GLU A 39 -9.66 -13.66 15.17
N MET A 40 -8.78 -13.05 15.97
CA MET A 40 -8.69 -13.28 17.42
C MET A 40 -9.78 -12.55 18.21
N GLY A 41 -10.51 -11.62 17.59
CA GLY A 41 -11.50 -10.77 18.27
C GLY A 41 -10.85 -9.85 19.30
N SER A 42 -9.66 -9.33 18.99
CA SER A 42 -8.90 -8.46 19.89
C SER A 42 -9.37 -7.00 19.81
N ASN A 43 -9.09 -6.23 20.88
CA ASN A 43 -9.30 -4.78 20.91
C ASN A 43 -8.06 -3.99 20.41
N HIS A 44 -7.05 -4.66 19.83
CA HIS A 44 -5.81 -4.02 19.34
C HIS A 44 -5.87 -3.55 17.88
N LEU A 45 -7.04 -3.57 17.25
CA LEU A 45 -7.21 -3.14 15.87
C LEU A 45 -6.75 -1.69 15.63
N LEU A 46 -7.11 -0.77 16.54
CA LEU A 46 -6.81 0.65 16.40
C LEU A 46 -5.31 0.98 16.39
N PRO A 47 -4.49 0.47 17.34
CA PRO A 47 -3.04 0.60 17.27
C PRO A 47 -2.44 0.16 15.93
N VAL A 48 -2.80 -1.04 15.44
CA VAL A 48 -2.22 -1.57 14.20
C VAL A 48 -2.65 -0.73 12.97
N ILE A 49 -3.87 -0.19 12.95
CA ILE A 49 -4.30 0.73 11.88
C ILE A 49 -3.54 2.05 11.94
N ARG A 50 -3.24 2.58 13.13
CA ARG A 50 -2.43 3.79 13.26
C ARG A 50 -1.02 3.56 12.72
N ASP A 51 -0.42 2.43 13.06
CA ASP A 51 0.89 2.02 12.53
C ASP A 51 0.86 1.92 11.01
N LEU A 52 -0.21 1.34 10.44
CA LEU A 52 -0.40 1.28 9.00
C LEU A 52 -0.47 2.67 8.35
N VAL A 53 -1.26 3.59 8.91
CA VAL A 53 -1.42 4.95 8.38
C VAL A 53 -0.11 5.73 8.44
N GLU A 54 0.63 5.62 9.55
CA GLU A 54 1.94 6.26 9.70
C GLU A 54 2.94 5.70 8.67
N TYR A 55 2.98 4.38 8.51
CA TYR A 55 3.86 3.73 7.55
C TYR A 55 3.54 4.11 6.10
N LEU A 56 2.25 4.17 5.74
CA LEU A 56 1.80 4.58 4.41
C LEU A 56 2.16 6.03 4.08
N SER A 57 2.11 6.94 5.06
CA SER A 57 2.55 8.32 4.86
C SER A 57 4.03 8.41 4.44
N VAL A 58 4.89 7.64 5.11
CA VAL A 58 6.32 7.56 4.75
C VAL A 58 6.51 6.92 3.39
N HIS A 59 5.81 5.81 3.14
CA HIS A 59 5.86 5.07 1.88
C HIS A 59 5.45 5.93 0.68
N PHE A 60 4.27 6.56 0.71
CA PHE A 60 3.76 7.41 -0.36
C PHE A 60 4.68 8.59 -0.68
N LYS A 61 5.33 9.16 0.35
CA LYS A 61 6.32 10.22 0.15
C LYS A 61 7.54 9.70 -0.63
N GLN A 62 8.02 8.49 -0.30
CA GLN A 62 9.17 7.90 -0.99
C GLN A 62 8.82 7.54 -2.45
N GLU A 63 7.64 6.99 -2.70
CA GLU A 63 7.16 6.74 -4.07
C GLU A 63 7.03 8.02 -4.87
N SER A 64 6.49 9.08 -4.26
CA SER A 64 6.34 10.38 -4.92
C SER A 64 7.68 10.94 -5.38
N ILE A 65 8.72 10.84 -4.56
CA ILE A 65 10.08 11.26 -4.92
C ILE A 65 10.56 10.47 -6.15
N VAL A 66 10.45 9.14 -6.11
CA VAL A 66 10.88 8.26 -7.21
C VAL A 66 10.12 8.55 -8.51
N MET A 67 8.80 8.72 -8.43
CA MET A 67 7.97 9.05 -9.58
C MET A 67 8.30 10.43 -10.17
N MET A 68 8.53 11.44 -9.32
CA MET A 68 8.89 12.78 -9.77
C MET A 68 10.28 12.82 -10.42
N GLU A 69 11.29 12.22 -9.79
CA GLU A 69 12.67 12.20 -10.30
C GLU A 69 12.78 11.46 -11.64
N SER A 70 11.93 10.46 -11.86
CA SER A 70 11.87 9.71 -13.11
C SER A 70 10.95 10.32 -14.17
N ASN A 71 10.30 11.46 -13.88
CA ASN A 71 9.27 12.05 -14.74
C ASN A 71 8.18 11.06 -15.14
N TYR A 72 7.70 10.25 -14.18
CA TYR A 72 6.65 9.27 -14.42
C TYR A 72 5.34 9.96 -14.86
N PRO A 73 4.82 9.70 -16.07
CA PRO A 73 3.64 10.39 -16.60
C PRO A 73 2.36 10.13 -15.79
N GLY A 74 2.30 9.01 -15.05
CA GLY A 74 1.15 8.65 -14.22
C GLY A 74 1.11 9.32 -12.85
N PHE A 75 2.11 10.15 -12.49
CA PHE A 75 2.27 10.71 -11.13
C PHE A 75 1.00 11.37 -10.57
N THR A 76 0.33 12.21 -11.36
CA THR A 76 -0.88 12.92 -10.91
C THR A 76 -2.02 11.96 -10.57
N LYS A 77 -2.22 10.92 -11.38
CA LYS A 77 -3.24 9.89 -11.13
C LYS A 77 -2.88 9.10 -9.88
N HIS A 78 -1.61 8.67 -9.75
CA HIS A 78 -1.12 7.90 -8.61
C HIS A 78 -1.29 8.65 -7.28
N SER A 79 -0.89 9.93 -7.27
CA SER A 79 -1.02 10.80 -6.09
C SER A 79 -2.48 11.00 -5.67
N ARG A 80 -3.42 10.95 -6.62
CA ARG A 80 -4.85 11.02 -6.31
C ARG A 80 -5.31 9.75 -5.59
N GLU A 81 -4.89 8.56 -6.05
CA GLU A 81 -5.21 7.29 -5.38
C GLU A 81 -4.73 7.27 -3.93
N HIS A 82 -3.50 7.76 -3.66
CA HIS A 82 -2.98 7.91 -2.29
C HIS A 82 -3.86 8.81 -1.41
N ARG A 83 -4.34 9.92 -1.98
CA ARG A 83 -5.13 10.92 -1.26
C ARG A 83 -6.52 10.40 -0.94
N GLU A 84 -7.20 9.81 -1.93
CA GLU A 84 -8.52 9.20 -1.77
C GLU A 84 -8.48 8.05 -0.76
N PHE A 85 -7.44 7.21 -0.80
CA PHE A 85 -7.22 6.18 0.21
C PHE A 85 -7.08 6.77 1.62
N THR A 86 -6.20 7.76 1.79
CA THR A 86 -5.94 8.39 3.09
C THR A 86 -7.21 9.02 3.67
N GLU A 87 -8.01 9.68 2.84
CA GLU A 87 -9.30 10.26 3.23
C GLU A 87 -10.28 9.18 3.67
N LYS A 88 -10.36 8.07 2.93
CA LYS A 88 -11.25 6.94 3.29
C LYS A 88 -10.85 6.26 4.59
N VAL A 89 -9.56 6.04 4.84
CA VAL A 89 -9.09 5.48 6.13
C VAL A 89 -9.38 6.42 7.29
N ARG A 90 -9.22 7.73 7.10
CA ARG A 90 -9.61 8.72 8.11
C ARG A 90 -11.11 8.68 8.42
N GLY A 91 -11.95 8.52 7.40
CA GLY A 91 -13.40 8.33 7.58
C GLY A 91 -13.71 7.10 8.44
N PHE A 92 -13.11 5.95 8.12
CA PHE A 92 -13.26 4.74 8.95
C PHE A 92 -12.81 4.94 10.39
N LEU A 93 -11.67 5.59 10.62
CA LEU A 93 -11.16 5.86 11.96
C LEU A 93 -12.05 6.82 12.77
N GLN A 94 -12.76 7.74 12.11
CA GLN A 94 -13.72 8.63 12.75
C GLN A 94 -15.03 7.90 13.09
N GLU A 95 -15.46 6.96 12.27
CA GLU A 95 -16.67 6.16 12.52
C GLU A 95 -16.44 5.05 13.57
N TYR A 96 -15.19 4.61 13.76
CA TYR A 96 -14.81 3.56 14.71
C TYR A 96 -14.74 4.08 16.16
N GLU A 97 -15.85 4.63 16.67
CA GLU A 97 -15.93 5.16 18.05
C GLU A 97 -16.31 4.11 19.11
N ASN A 98 -16.94 2.99 18.73
CA ASN A 98 -17.52 2.02 19.66
C ASN A 98 -17.05 0.57 19.46
N GLU A 99 -15.87 0.35 18.85
CA GLU A 99 -15.36 -1.00 18.58
C GLU A 99 -16.36 -1.88 17.79
N ASP A 100 -17.11 -1.27 16.85
CA ASP A 100 -18.07 -1.99 16.01
C ASP A 100 -17.33 -3.03 15.16
N ALA A 101 -17.53 -4.31 15.48
CA ALA A 101 -16.90 -5.44 14.82
C ALA A 101 -17.24 -5.53 13.32
N GLU A 102 -18.44 -5.09 12.90
CA GLU A 102 -18.81 -5.08 11.48
C GLU A 102 -18.03 -4.00 10.72
N LEU A 103 -17.89 -2.81 11.32
CA LEU A 103 -17.07 -1.74 10.77
C LEU A 103 -15.59 -2.12 10.71
N GLY A 104 -15.07 -2.75 11.76
CA GLY A 104 -13.71 -3.29 11.82
C GLY A 104 -13.44 -4.26 10.67
N LEU A 105 -14.33 -5.23 10.46
CA LEU A 105 -14.21 -6.19 9.35
C LEU A 105 -14.23 -5.50 7.97
N LYS A 106 -15.17 -4.57 7.74
CA LYS A 106 -15.25 -3.80 6.49
C LYS A 106 -13.97 -3.04 6.20
N MET A 107 -13.40 -2.42 7.23
CA MET A 107 -12.15 -1.67 7.14
C MET A 107 -10.97 -2.59 6.79
N ILE A 108 -10.83 -3.75 7.44
CA ILE A 108 -9.73 -4.69 7.13
C ILE A 108 -9.83 -5.24 5.70
N VAL A 109 -11.03 -5.61 5.26
CA VAL A 109 -11.25 -6.05 3.87
C VAL A 109 -10.83 -4.96 2.89
N PHE A 110 -11.25 -3.72 3.15
CA PHE A 110 -10.87 -2.58 2.32
C PHE A 110 -9.35 -2.33 2.30
N LEU A 111 -8.70 -2.30 3.47
CA LEU A 111 -7.26 -2.05 3.58
C LEU A 111 -6.45 -3.12 2.84
N LYS A 112 -6.80 -4.39 3.05
CA LYS A 112 -6.16 -5.52 2.38
C LYS A 112 -6.31 -5.41 0.86
N GLU A 113 -7.52 -5.20 0.37
CA GLU A 113 -7.78 -5.12 -1.07
C GLU A 113 -7.07 -3.93 -1.71
N TRP A 114 -7.10 -2.76 -1.05
CA TRP A 114 -6.46 -1.57 -1.58
C TRP A 114 -4.94 -1.72 -1.60
N ILE A 115 -4.31 -2.11 -0.49
CA ILE A 115 -2.85 -2.27 -0.41
C ILE A 115 -2.37 -3.30 -1.40
N PHE A 116 -3.05 -4.45 -1.49
CA PHE A 116 -2.67 -5.49 -2.44
C PHE A 116 -2.79 -5.00 -3.89
N ASN A 117 -3.92 -4.42 -4.28
CA ASN A 117 -4.10 -3.98 -5.67
C ASN A 117 -3.19 -2.80 -6.04
N HIS A 118 -2.97 -1.85 -5.12
CA HIS A 118 -2.12 -0.69 -5.35
C HIS A 118 -0.67 -1.14 -5.59
N THR A 119 -0.10 -1.88 -4.64
CA THR A 119 1.30 -2.33 -4.68
C THR A 119 1.60 -3.32 -5.79
N THR A 120 0.65 -4.21 -6.13
CA THR A 120 0.90 -5.25 -7.12
C THR A 120 0.52 -4.88 -8.55
N ARG A 121 -0.18 -3.74 -8.73
CA ARG A 121 -0.66 -3.31 -10.05
C ARG A 121 -0.23 -1.88 -10.35
N LEU A 122 -0.66 -0.91 -9.55
CA LEU A 122 -0.40 0.50 -9.84
C LEU A 122 1.07 0.86 -9.63
N ASP A 123 1.69 0.40 -8.55
CA ASP A 123 3.10 0.70 -8.26
C ASP A 123 4.03 0.04 -9.28
N VAL A 124 3.66 -1.15 -9.75
CA VAL A 124 4.37 -1.85 -10.83
C VAL A 124 4.37 -1.05 -12.14
N GLU A 125 3.38 -0.19 -12.40
CA GLU A 125 3.36 0.67 -13.59
C GLU A 125 4.53 1.66 -13.60
N TYR A 126 4.83 2.32 -12.47
CA TYR A 126 6.02 3.19 -12.41
C TYR A 126 7.31 2.35 -12.38
N GLY A 127 7.29 1.15 -11.80
CA GLY A 127 8.42 0.22 -11.84
C GLY A 127 8.84 -0.14 -13.27
N HIS A 128 7.87 -0.39 -14.15
CA HIS A 128 8.14 -0.58 -15.58
C HIS A 128 8.74 0.67 -16.24
N HIS A 129 8.20 1.85 -15.95
CA HIS A 129 8.74 3.12 -16.47
C HIS A 129 10.21 3.35 -16.05
N LEU A 130 10.56 3.03 -14.80
CA LEU A 130 11.94 3.11 -14.30
C LEU A 130 12.88 2.17 -15.08
N LYS A 131 12.43 0.93 -15.32
CA LYS A 131 13.19 -0.06 -16.08
C LYS A 131 13.42 0.40 -17.52
N ASP A 132 12.38 0.86 -18.20
CA ASP A 132 12.46 1.32 -19.59
C ASP A 132 13.40 2.52 -19.73
N ASN A 133 13.36 3.46 -18.77
CA ASN A 133 14.28 4.61 -18.75
C ASN A 133 15.73 4.18 -18.50
N ALA A 134 15.96 3.22 -17.60
CA ALA A 134 17.30 2.69 -17.34
C ALA A 134 17.88 1.95 -18.57
N GLU A 135 17.05 1.28 -19.36
CA GLU A 135 17.46 0.62 -20.60
C GLU A 135 17.81 1.64 -21.71
N LYS A 136 17.00 2.69 -21.88
CA LYS A 136 17.28 3.77 -22.85
C LYS A 136 18.59 4.50 -22.59
N LEU A 137 18.97 4.66 -21.31
CA LEU A 137 20.26 5.28 -20.94
C LEU A 137 21.47 4.37 -21.20
N LYS A 138 21.27 3.05 -21.33
CA LYS A 138 22.34 2.08 -21.63
C LYS A 138 22.59 1.89 -23.11
N THR A 139 21.64 2.22 -23.96
CA THR A 139 21.80 2.25 -25.42
C THR A 139 22.31 3.62 -25.86
N PRO A 140 23.54 3.75 -26.40
CA PRO A 140 23.99 4.99 -27.02
C PRO A 140 23.03 5.35 -28.16
N GLN A 141 22.55 6.59 -28.18
CA GLN A 141 21.85 7.13 -29.34
C GLN A 141 22.87 7.21 -30.49
N GLU A 142 22.65 6.44 -31.54
CA GLU A 142 23.37 6.53 -32.82
C GLU A 142 23.10 7.87 -33.53
#